data_AF-A0A1V2IVL4-F1
#
_entry.id   AF-A0A1V2IVL4-F1
#
_cell.length_a   1.000
_cell.length_b   1.000
_cell.length_c   1.000
_cell.angle_alpha   90.00
_cell.angle_beta   90.00
_cell.angle_gamma   90.00
#
_symmetry.space_group_name_H-M   'P 1'
#
loop_
_entity.id
_entity.type
_entity.pdbx_description
1 polymer ?
#
loop_
_entity_poly.entity_id
_entity_poly.type
_entity_poly.pdbx_seq_one_letter_code
_entity_poly.pdbx_strand_id
1 'polypeptide(L)'
;MSASLRTAGGQTGPVASRYLYDTEFIERSEGGHLWLDLVSIGIVSEDGSREYYAVSTEFDPAFAVPWVRRNVLDKLPPPSDPSWRTRARIRSDVVAFLGAAGPPELWAWYAAYDHVVLCQLFGTMTDLPRFLPRFTRDLRQLWEEVGRPPLPPPPPDAHDALADARHNLDRWRVLAPLRTCPSPAPTR
;
A
#
# COMPACT_ATOMS: atom_id res chain seq x y z
N MET A 1 -34.79 -35.93 -22.93
CA MET A 1 -34.46 -34.62 -23.52
C MET A 1 -35.49 -33.64 -22.99
N SER A 2 -35.25 -32.54 -22.29
CA SER A 2 -34.10 -31.64 -22.17
C SER A 2 -34.25 -30.96 -20.79
N ALA A 3 -33.18 -30.88 -20.00
CA ALA A 3 -33.15 -30.07 -18.78
C ALA A 3 -32.24 -28.88 -19.04
N SER A 4 -32.83 -27.69 -19.07
CA SER A 4 -32.17 -26.42 -19.36
C SER A 4 -31.16 -26.08 -18.26
N LEU A 5 -29.88 -25.97 -18.63
CA LEU A 5 -28.83 -25.49 -17.74
C LEU A 5 -29.10 -24.01 -17.41
N ARG A 6 -29.35 -23.72 -16.14
CA ARG A 6 -29.24 -22.35 -15.62
C ARG A 6 -27.76 -21.99 -15.53
N THR A 7 -27.34 -21.06 -16.39
CA THR A 7 -26.08 -20.33 -16.25
C THR A 7 -26.05 -19.63 -14.90
N ALA A 8 -25.08 -20.00 -14.06
CA ALA A 8 -24.75 -19.27 -12.86
C ALA A 8 -24.18 -17.90 -13.27
N GLY A 9 -24.99 -16.85 -13.11
CA GLY A 9 -24.52 -15.47 -13.21
C GLY A 9 -23.51 -15.23 -12.09
N GLY A 10 -22.26 -14.93 -12.48
CA GLY A 10 -21.26 -14.44 -11.56
C GLY A 10 -21.78 -13.20 -10.83
N GLN A 11 -21.65 -13.18 -9.51
CA GLN A 11 -21.97 -12.01 -8.71
C GLN A 11 -20.96 -10.90 -9.03
N THR A 12 -21.33 -9.99 -9.93
CA THR A 12 -20.60 -8.73 -10.15
C THR A 12 -21.13 -7.68 -9.19
N GLY A 13 -20.79 -7.81 -7.91
CA GLY A 13 -20.69 -6.62 -7.06
C GLY A 13 -19.48 -5.79 -7.52
N PRO A 14 -19.43 -4.47 -7.25
CA PRO A 14 -18.21 -3.71 -7.51
C PRO A 14 -17.07 -4.37 -6.74
N VAL A 15 -16.11 -4.95 -7.46
CA VAL A 15 -14.91 -5.53 -6.86
C VAL A 15 -14.23 -4.38 -6.13
N ALA A 16 -14.10 -4.50 -4.80
CA ALA A 16 -13.35 -3.50 -4.03
C ALA A 16 -11.99 -3.30 -4.71
N SER A 17 -11.68 -2.04 -5.06
CA SER A 17 -10.41 -1.75 -5.72
C SER A 17 -9.28 -2.05 -4.75
N ARG A 18 -8.38 -2.96 -5.14
CA ARG A 18 -7.19 -3.26 -4.35
C ARG A 18 -6.06 -2.32 -4.73
N TYR A 19 -5.33 -1.89 -3.72
CA TYR A 19 -4.20 -1.01 -3.87
C TYR A 19 -3.01 -1.56 -3.11
N LEU A 20 -1.87 -1.53 -3.79
CA LEU A 20 -0.58 -1.95 -3.27
C LEU A 20 0.23 -0.69 -3.02
N TYR A 21 0.75 -0.55 -1.82
CA TYR A 21 1.46 0.66 -1.44
C TYR A 21 2.69 0.33 -0.62
N ASP A 22 3.51 1.36 -0.49
CA ASP A 22 4.71 1.38 0.32
C ASP A 22 4.94 2.83 0.80
N THR A 23 5.59 2.97 1.96
CA THR A 23 5.99 4.26 2.50
C THR A 23 7.45 4.24 2.93
N GLU A 24 8.12 5.35 2.67
CA GLU A 24 9.40 5.65 3.28
C GLU A 24 9.16 6.68 4.39
N PHE A 25 9.85 6.52 5.52
CA PHE A 25 9.66 7.37 6.69
C PHE A 25 10.92 7.45 7.55
N ILE A 26 10.97 8.48 8.40
CA ILE A 26 11.99 8.63 9.43
C ILE A 26 11.36 8.32 10.78
N GLU A 27 11.96 7.38 11.51
CA GLU A 27 11.67 7.15 12.92
C GLU A 27 12.36 8.25 13.75
N ARG A 28 11.66 9.37 13.94
CA ARG A 28 12.16 10.51 14.70
C ARG A 28 11.98 10.26 16.19
N SER A 29 13.08 10.39 16.94
CA SER A 29 13.04 10.46 18.41
C SER A 29 13.33 11.88 18.88
N GLU A 30 12.38 12.50 19.57
CA GLU A 30 12.52 13.86 20.10
C GLU A 30 11.73 14.01 21.40
N GLY A 31 12.33 14.62 22.43
CA GLY A 31 11.67 14.88 23.70
C GLY A 31 11.19 13.63 24.45
N GLY A 32 11.80 12.46 24.19
CA GLY A 32 11.38 11.17 24.76
C GLY A 32 10.21 10.51 24.02
N HIS A 33 9.75 11.08 22.91
CA HIS A 33 8.71 10.52 22.06
C HIS A 33 9.28 9.96 20.75
N LEU A 34 8.58 8.99 20.17
CA LEU A 34 8.87 8.42 18.85
C LEU A 34 7.77 8.78 17.87
N TRP A 35 8.16 9.23 16.69
CA TRP A 35 7.29 9.68 15.62
C TRP A 35 7.69 8.98 14.32
N LEU A 36 6.71 8.74 13.45
CA LEU A 36 6.95 8.27 12.09
C LEU A 36 6.70 9.44 11.13
N ASP A 37 7.77 10.11 10.73
CA ASP A 37 7.69 11.23 9.81
C ASP A 37 7.70 10.69 8.38
N LEU A 38 6.57 10.79 7.69
CA LEU A 38 6.42 10.39 6.29
C LEU A 38 7.45 11.12 5.41
N VAL A 39 8.31 10.37 4.73
CA VAL A 39 9.19 10.87 3.66
C VAL A 39 8.48 10.80 2.32
N SER A 40 8.02 9.62 1.90
CA SER A 40 7.30 9.45 0.63
C SER A 40 6.30 8.31 0.69
N ILE A 41 5.30 8.34 -0.20
CA ILE A 41 4.29 7.29 -0.36
C ILE A 41 4.11 6.96 -1.84
N GLY A 42 4.12 5.67 -2.17
CA GLY A 42 3.79 5.14 -3.48
C GLY A 42 2.56 4.23 -3.40
N ILE A 43 1.62 4.35 -4.33
CA ILE A 43 0.38 3.55 -4.37
C ILE A 43 0.10 3.15 -5.82
N VAL A 44 -0.19 1.87 -6.05
CA VAL A 44 -0.51 1.30 -7.36
C VAL A 44 -1.82 0.52 -7.26
N SER A 45 -2.71 0.66 -8.25
CA SER A 45 -3.94 -0.16 -8.34
C SER A 45 -3.62 -1.59 -8.79
N GLU A 46 -4.44 -2.57 -8.38
CA GLU A 46 -4.23 -3.99 -8.73
C GLU A 46 -4.19 -4.26 -10.25
N ASP A 47 -4.92 -3.49 -11.04
CA ASP A 47 -4.88 -3.57 -12.52
C ASP A 47 -3.63 -2.90 -13.13
N GLY A 48 -2.84 -2.19 -12.33
CA GLY A 48 -1.67 -1.42 -12.75
C GLY A 48 -1.99 -0.17 -13.57
N SER A 49 -3.26 0.23 -13.69
CA SER A 49 -3.67 1.35 -14.56
C SER A 49 -3.49 2.73 -13.90
N ARG A 50 -3.39 2.76 -12.57
CA ARG A 50 -3.26 4.01 -11.80
C ARG A 50 -2.11 3.90 -10.81
N GLU A 51 -1.34 4.97 -10.75
CA GLU A 51 -0.24 5.13 -9.83
C GLU A 51 -0.33 6.50 -9.16
N TYR A 52 0.09 6.56 -7.91
CA TYR A 52 0.24 7.79 -7.14
C TYR A 52 1.57 7.75 -6.43
N TYR A 53 2.30 8.85 -6.50
CA TYR A 53 3.55 9.05 -5.77
C TYR A 53 3.64 10.48 -5.27
N ALA A 54 4.11 10.64 -4.05
CA ALA A 54 4.42 11.94 -3.49
C ALA A 54 5.52 11.84 -2.44
N VAL A 55 6.32 12.91 -2.36
CA VAL A 55 7.31 13.14 -1.32
C VAL A 55 6.80 14.25 -0.41
N SER A 56 6.84 14.05 0.90
CA SER A 56 6.42 15.06 1.86
C SER A 56 7.45 16.18 1.94
N THR A 57 6.98 17.43 1.90
CA THR A 57 7.83 18.61 2.17
C THR A 57 8.04 18.88 3.67
N GLU A 58 7.52 18.01 4.56
CA GLU A 58 7.38 18.30 5.99
C GLU A 58 8.20 17.39 6.90
N PHE A 59 8.89 16.38 6.37
CA PHE A 59 9.84 15.61 7.18
C PHE A 59 11.12 16.42 7.43
N ASP A 60 11.76 16.21 8.57
CA ASP A 60 13.05 16.84 8.86
C ASP A 60 14.20 15.85 8.57
N PRO A 61 15.00 16.09 7.50
CA PRO A 61 16.10 15.21 7.14
C PRO A 61 17.22 15.19 8.20
N ALA A 62 17.26 16.10 9.18
CA ALA A 62 18.24 16.08 10.26
C ALA A 62 18.12 14.79 11.12
N PHE A 63 16.90 14.26 11.28
CA PHE A 63 16.65 13.03 12.04
C PHE A 63 16.95 11.74 11.25
N ALA A 64 17.25 11.83 9.96
CA ALA A 64 17.57 10.66 9.14
C ALA A 64 18.90 10.02 9.56
N VAL A 65 18.83 8.75 9.97
CA VAL A 65 20.02 7.92 10.22
C VAL A 65 20.81 7.67 8.92
N PRO A 66 22.10 7.29 8.99
CA PRO A 66 22.93 7.12 7.79
C PRO A 66 22.36 6.11 6.77
N TRP A 67 21.61 5.11 7.23
CA TRP A 67 20.95 4.15 6.34
C TRP A 67 19.83 4.82 5.52
N VAL A 68 18.95 5.60 6.16
CA VAL A 68 17.85 6.32 5.49
C VAL A 68 18.40 7.33 4.50
N ARG A 69 19.47 8.06 4.85
CA ARG A 69 20.11 9.01 3.93
C ARG A 69 20.53 8.34 2.62
N ARG A 70 21.33 7.28 2.72
CA ARG A 70 21.90 6.60 1.55
C ARG A 70 20.89 5.82 0.72
N ASN A 71 19.90 5.21 1.39
CA ASN A 71 18.99 4.29 0.72
C ASN A 71 17.68 4.96 0.32
N VAL A 72 17.27 6.04 0.98
CA VAL A 72 15.99 6.72 0.72
C VAL A 72 16.22 8.14 0.21
N LEU A 73 16.85 9.00 1.02
CA LEU A 73 16.91 10.44 0.71
C LEU A 73 17.71 10.74 -0.57
N ASP A 74 18.80 10.00 -0.80
CA ASP A 74 19.63 10.15 -2.00
C ASP A 74 18.92 9.72 -3.30
N LYS A 75 17.77 9.04 -3.19
CA LYS A 75 16.94 8.60 -4.34
C LYS A 75 15.77 9.53 -4.63
N LEU A 76 15.49 10.48 -3.74
CA LEU A 76 14.37 11.39 -3.92
C LEU A 76 14.53 12.24 -5.19
N PRO A 77 13.42 12.58 -5.86
CA PRO A 77 13.46 13.48 -7.00
C PRO A 77 13.98 14.87 -6.61
N PRO A 78 14.49 15.66 -7.59
CA PRO A 78 15.00 17.00 -7.30
C PRO A 78 13.90 17.88 -6.66
N PRO A 79 14.25 18.85 -5.80
CA PRO A 79 13.25 19.67 -5.07
C PRO A 79 12.24 20.44 -5.94
N SER A 80 12.54 20.64 -7.23
CA SER A 80 11.63 21.27 -8.19
C SER A 80 10.58 20.32 -8.77
N ASP A 81 10.67 19.02 -8.47
CA ASP A 81 9.76 18.00 -8.98
C ASP A 81 8.34 18.16 -8.39
N PRO A 82 7.26 18.05 -9.19
CA PRO A 82 5.89 18.23 -8.71
C PRO A 82 5.37 17.12 -7.78
N SER A 83 6.14 16.05 -7.56
CA SER A 83 5.85 15.03 -6.55
C SER A 83 6.06 15.53 -5.12
N TRP A 84 6.86 16.58 -4.90
CA TRP A 84 7.00 17.23 -3.60
C TRP A 84 5.71 17.94 -3.20
N ARG A 85 5.09 17.51 -2.10
CA ARG A 85 3.77 17.96 -1.65
C ARG A 85 3.70 18.10 -0.13
N THR A 86 2.87 19.03 0.34
CA THR A 86 2.52 19.10 1.76
C THR A 86 1.73 17.85 2.17
N ARG A 87 1.80 17.46 3.44
CA ARG A 87 1.00 16.36 4.02
C ARG A 87 -0.49 16.60 3.81
N ALA A 88 -0.94 17.85 3.91
CA ALA A 88 -2.33 18.22 3.64
C ALA A 88 -2.73 17.91 2.19
N ARG A 89 -1.84 18.19 1.22
CA ARG A 89 -2.08 17.87 -0.18
C ARG A 89 -2.05 16.36 -0.43
N ILE A 90 -1.06 15.66 0.14
CA ILE A 90 -0.96 14.19 0.07
C ILE A 90 -2.22 13.53 0.61
N ARG A 91 -2.74 14.01 1.75
CA ARG A 91 -4.00 13.53 2.34
C ARG A 91 -5.17 13.63 1.35
N SER A 92 -5.34 14.79 0.72
CA SER A 92 -6.40 15.03 -0.26
C SER A 92 -6.25 14.13 -1.50
N ASP A 93 -5.02 13.98 -2.00
CA ASP A 93 -4.74 13.15 -3.16
C ASP A 93 -4.98 11.66 -2.87
N VAL A 94 -4.54 11.16 -1.71
CA VAL A 94 -4.78 9.78 -1.25
C VAL A 94 -6.28 9.49 -1.13
N VAL A 95 -7.06 10.42 -0.58
CA VAL A 95 -8.54 10.28 -0.52
C VAL A 95 -9.14 10.17 -1.91
N ALA A 96 -8.74 11.06 -2.83
CA ALA A 96 -9.24 11.04 -4.20
C ALA A 96 -8.84 9.75 -4.93
N PHE A 97 -7.60 9.30 -4.75
CA PHE A 97 -7.05 8.13 -5.42
C PHE A 97 -7.70 6.82 -4.95
N LEU A 98 -7.74 6.60 -3.63
CA LEU A 98 -8.27 5.37 -3.03
C LEU A 98 -9.80 5.32 -3.06
N GLY A 99 -10.47 6.46 -2.92
CA GLY A 99 -11.94 6.56 -2.85
C GLY A 99 -12.66 6.53 -4.19
N ALA A 100 -11.94 6.58 -5.32
CA ALA A 100 -12.51 6.71 -6.66
C ALA A 100 -13.51 5.59 -7.05
N ALA A 101 -13.36 4.41 -6.46
CA ALA A 101 -14.14 3.21 -6.82
C ALA A 101 -14.78 2.52 -5.59
N GLY A 102 -15.06 3.29 -4.53
CA GLY A 102 -15.61 2.80 -3.27
C GLY A 102 -14.53 2.41 -2.25
N PRO A 103 -14.90 1.71 -1.16
CA PRO A 103 -13.96 1.31 -0.11
C PRO A 103 -12.81 0.44 -0.65
N PRO A 104 -11.53 0.81 -0.41
CA PRO A 104 -10.38 0.09 -0.95
C PRO A 104 -10.03 -1.15 -0.12
N GLU A 105 -9.39 -2.14 -0.76
CA GLU A 105 -8.54 -3.09 -0.04
C GLU A 105 -7.08 -2.60 -0.08
N LEU A 106 -6.47 -2.43 1.08
CA LEU A 106 -5.07 -2.03 1.19
C LEU A 106 -4.17 -3.25 1.37
N TRP A 107 -3.06 -3.28 0.62
CA TRP A 107 -2.02 -4.31 0.68
C TRP A 107 -0.63 -3.68 0.71
N ALA A 108 0.25 -4.18 1.57
CA ALA A 108 1.66 -3.81 1.61
C ALA A 108 2.50 -5.01 2.10
N TRP A 109 3.81 -4.95 1.93
CA TRP A 109 4.74 -5.99 2.39
C TRP A 109 5.38 -5.56 3.70
N TYR A 110 5.17 -6.30 4.80
CA TYR A 110 5.50 -5.85 6.17
C TYR A 110 4.74 -4.57 6.59
N ALA A 111 3.42 -4.60 6.44
CA ALA A 111 2.55 -3.43 6.36
C ALA A 111 2.35 -2.61 7.65
N ALA A 112 2.95 -3.00 8.77
CA ALA A 112 2.56 -2.48 10.09
C ALA A 112 2.87 -0.97 10.23
N TYR A 113 4.11 -0.57 9.94
CA TYR A 113 4.52 0.83 10.05
C TYR A 113 3.91 1.67 8.94
N ASP A 114 3.86 1.15 7.71
CA ASP A 114 3.21 1.81 6.57
C ASP A 114 1.75 2.16 6.85
N HIS A 115 1.03 1.25 7.52
CA HIS A 115 -0.35 1.51 7.88
C HIS A 115 -0.48 2.66 8.88
N VAL A 116 0.43 2.75 9.87
CA VAL A 116 0.45 3.88 10.82
C VAL A 116 0.78 5.17 10.09
N VAL A 117 1.81 5.19 9.24
CA VAL A 117 2.24 6.36 8.47
C VAL A 117 1.12 6.89 7.56
N LEU A 118 0.45 5.98 6.84
CA LEU A 118 -0.72 6.30 6.02
C LEU A 118 -1.85 6.90 6.87
N CYS A 119 -2.20 6.26 8.00
CA CYS A 119 -3.28 6.73 8.86
C CYS A 119 -2.96 8.10 9.49
N GLN A 120 -1.71 8.36 9.85
CA GLN A 120 -1.28 9.63 10.44
C GLN A 120 -1.40 10.83 9.49
N LEU A 121 -1.59 10.63 8.18
CA LEU A 121 -2.00 11.71 7.26
C LEU A 121 -3.34 12.35 7.65
N PHE A 122 -4.19 11.62 8.38
CA PHE A 122 -5.52 12.05 8.78
C PHE A 122 -5.58 12.58 10.21
N GLY A 123 -4.53 12.38 11.01
CA GLY A 123 -4.50 12.71 12.43
C GLY A 123 -4.61 11.45 13.29
N THR A 124 -5.57 11.43 14.20
CA THR A 124 -5.80 10.29 15.09
C THR A 124 -6.68 9.23 14.42
N MET A 125 -6.81 8.05 15.03
CA MET A 125 -7.66 6.98 14.50
C MET A 125 -9.13 7.40 14.33
N THR A 126 -9.62 8.37 15.11
CA THR A 126 -11.00 8.86 14.99
C THR A 126 -11.22 9.75 13.76
N ASP A 127 -10.15 10.31 13.22
CA ASP A 127 -10.17 11.23 12.07
C ASP A 127 -10.09 10.49 10.73
N LEU A 128 -9.82 9.17 10.77
CA LEU A 128 -9.70 8.35 9.57
C LEU A 128 -11.03 8.29 8.81
N PRO A 129 -11.06 8.62 7.49
CA PRO A 129 -12.25 8.54 6.66
C PRO A 129 -12.95 7.19 6.76
N ARG A 130 -14.29 7.21 6.87
CA ARG A 130 -15.09 6.01 7.14
C ARG A 130 -14.89 4.89 6.11
N PHE A 131 -14.62 5.25 4.86
CA PHE A 131 -14.44 4.29 3.77
C PHE A 131 -13.07 3.60 3.80
N LEU A 132 -12.06 4.16 4.48
CA LEU A 132 -10.75 3.53 4.58
C LEU A 132 -10.79 2.35 5.57
N PRO A 133 -10.18 1.20 5.23
CA PRO A 133 -10.08 0.08 6.15
C PRO A 133 -9.14 0.43 7.31
N ARG A 134 -9.42 -0.13 8.50
CA ARG A 134 -8.63 0.06 9.74
C ARG A 134 -7.49 -0.95 9.88
N PHE A 135 -7.15 -1.60 8.77
CA PHE A 135 -6.06 -2.55 8.68
C PHE A 135 -5.53 -2.55 7.24
N THR A 136 -4.27 -2.91 7.09
CA THR A 136 -3.67 -3.27 5.82
C THR A 136 -3.45 -4.77 5.79
N ARG A 137 -3.73 -5.41 4.65
CA ARG A 137 -3.41 -6.83 4.46
C ARG A 137 -1.93 -6.98 4.15
N ASP A 138 -1.30 -7.96 4.78
CA ASP A 138 0.13 -8.15 4.66
C ASP A 138 0.47 -9.18 3.58
N LEU A 139 1.16 -8.74 2.52
CA LEU A 139 1.60 -9.61 1.43
C LEU A 139 2.63 -10.65 1.88
N ARG A 140 3.46 -10.32 2.89
CA ARG A 140 4.42 -11.25 3.46
C ARG A 140 3.72 -12.39 4.18
N GLN A 141 2.62 -12.08 4.87
CA GLN A 141 1.74 -13.10 5.47
C GLN A 141 1.12 -13.98 4.37
N LEU A 142 0.55 -13.36 3.33
CA LEU A 142 -0.03 -14.12 2.21
C LEU A 142 1.00 -15.05 1.54
N TRP A 143 2.24 -14.59 1.34
CA TRP A 143 3.33 -15.41 0.79
C TRP A 143 3.61 -16.66 1.65
N GLU A 144 3.51 -16.54 2.97
CA GLU A 144 3.61 -17.67 3.89
C GLU A 144 2.44 -18.63 3.75
N GLU A 145 1.21 -18.10 3.71
CA GLU A 145 -0.02 -18.88 3.63
C GLU A 145 -0.13 -19.72 2.35
N VAL A 146 0.40 -19.22 1.23
CA VAL A 146 0.37 -19.94 -0.07
C VAL A 146 1.61 -20.81 -0.31
N GLY A 147 2.40 -21.10 0.73
CA GLY A 147 3.50 -22.07 0.66
C GLY A 147 4.83 -21.50 0.15
N ARG A 148 5.05 -20.19 0.27
CA ARG A 148 6.31 -19.50 -0.03
C ARG A 148 6.84 -19.72 -1.46
N PRO A 149 6.02 -19.50 -2.51
CA PRO A 149 6.47 -19.63 -3.89
C PRO A 149 7.63 -18.67 -4.19
N PRO A 150 8.46 -18.95 -5.21
CA PRO A 150 9.46 -17.99 -5.69
C PRO A 150 8.79 -16.66 -6.07
N LEU A 151 9.37 -15.54 -5.62
CA LEU A 151 8.93 -14.19 -5.95
C LEU A 151 9.95 -13.51 -6.88
N PRO A 152 9.54 -12.47 -7.63
CA PRO A 152 10.48 -11.63 -8.36
C PRO A 152 11.54 -11.05 -7.42
N PRO A 153 12.79 -10.85 -7.88
CA PRO A 153 13.82 -10.20 -7.07
C PRO A 153 13.44 -8.74 -6.78
N PRO A 154 13.96 -8.14 -5.69
CA PRO A 154 13.77 -6.71 -5.41
C PRO A 154 14.22 -5.84 -6.59
N PRO A 155 13.55 -4.70 -6.82
CA PRO A 155 13.89 -3.82 -7.93
C PRO A 155 15.24 -3.10 -7.68
N PRO A 156 15.97 -2.67 -8.73
CA PRO A 156 17.26 -1.97 -8.57
C PRO A 156 17.15 -0.65 -7.79
N ASP A 157 15.99 -0.02 -7.84
CA ASP A 157 15.61 1.22 -7.19
C ASP A 157 14.79 1.00 -5.91
N ALA A 158 14.86 -0.19 -5.29
CA ALA A 158 14.25 -0.47 -3.97
C ALA A 158 14.56 0.64 -2.95
N HIS A 159 13.64 0.94 -2.05
CA HIS A 159 13.61 2.13 -1.18
C HIS A 159 13.24 3.44 -1.90
N ASP A 160 12.70 3.34 -3.12
CA ASP A 160 11.76 4.30 -3.68
C ASP A 160 10.34 3.75 -3.48
N ALA A 161 9.48 4.52 -2.80
CA ALA A 161 8.16 4.03 -2.41
C ALA A 161 7.25 3.65 -3.60
N LEU A 162 7.41 4.27 -4.77
CA LEU A 162 6.64 3.88 -5.95
C LEU A 162 7.21 2.60 -6.59
N ALA A 163 8.53 2.48 -6.67
CA ALA A 163 9.19 1.26 -7.12
C ALA A 163 8.80 0.07 -6.24
N ASP A 164 8.78 0.24 -4.92
CA ASP A 164 8.39 -0.81 -3.98
C ASP A 164 6.89 -1.12 -4.01
N ALA A 165 6.03 -0.12 -4.23
CA ALA A 165 4.60 -0.35 -4.47
C ALA A 165 4.34 -1.15 -5.77
N ARG A 166 5.09 -0.86 -6.85
CA ARG A 166 5.06 -1.65 -8.10
C ARG A 166 5.58 -3.06 -7.86
N HIS A 167 6.64 -3.21 -7.09
CA HIS A 167 7.16 -4.53 -6.75
C HIS A 167 6.17 -5.33 -5.88
N ASN A 168 5.44 -4.67 -5.00
CA ASN A 168 4.31 -5.27 -4.27
C ASN A 168 3.21 -5.76 -5.23
N LEU A 169 2.90 -5.02 -6.31
CA LEU A 169 2.03 -5.50 -7.39
C LEU A 169 2.56 -6.74 -8.09
N ASP A 170 3.86 -6.82 -8.37
CA ASP A 170 4.44 -8.01 -8.99
C ASP A 170 4.39 -9.23 -8.07
N ARG A 171 4.62 -9.05 -6.76
CA ARG A 171 4.39 -10.10 -5.76
C ARG A 171 2.93 -10.54 -5.75
N TRP A 172 1.99 -9.58 -5.74
CA TRP A 172 0.56 -9.87 -5.76
C TRP A 172 0.14 -10.72 -6.97
N ARG A 173 0.65 -10.41 -8.17
CA ARG A 173 0.35 -11.18 -9.38
C ARG A 173 0.76 -12.66 -9.28
N VAL A 174 1.81 -12.96 -8.50
CA VAL A 174 2.21 -14.35 -8.20
C VAL A 174 1.34 -14.97 -7.11
N LEU A 175 1.03 -14.21 -6.06
CA LEU A 175 0.39 -14.72 -4.85
C LEU A 175 -1.13 -14.87 -4.99
N ALA A 176 -1.80 -13.91 -5.61
CA ALA A 176 -3.26 -13.85 -5.67
C ALA A 176 -3.91 -15.08 -6.32
N PRO A 177 -3.37 -15.64 -7.43
CA PRO A 177 -3.91 -16.88 -8.02
C PRO A 177 -3.77 -18.12 -7.14
N LEU A 178 -2.84 -18.12 -6.18
CA LEU A 178 -2.57 -19.25 -5.28
C LEU A 178 -3.43 -19.24 -4.02
N ARG A 179 -4.22 -18.18 -3.82
CA ARG A 179 -5.20 -18.09 -2.73
C ARG A 179 -6.26 -19.17 -2.96
N THR A 180 -6.26 -20.21 -2.14
CA THR A 180 -7.34 -21.20 -2.18
C THR A 180 -8.65 -20.52 -1.78
N CYS A 181 -9.68 -20.68 -2.61
CA CYS A 181 -11.04 -20.47 -2.13
C CYS A 181 -11.28 -21.56 -1.07
N PRO A 182 -11.76 -21.23 0.14
CA PRO A 182 -12.08 -22.27 1.11
C PRO A 182 -13.05 -23.25 0.45
N SER A 183 -12.71 -24.54 0.41
CA SER A 183 -13.70 -25.56 0.07
C SER A 183 -14.94 -25.32 0.93
N PRO A 184 -16.17 -25.38 0.36
CA PRO A 184 -17.37 -25.29 1.18
C PRO A 184 -17.25 -26.31 2.30
N ALA A 185 -17.45 -25.87 3.54
CA ALA A 185 -17.43 -26.76 4.69
C ALA A 185 -18.33 -27.97 4.40
N PRO A 186 -17.92 -29.21 4.73
CA PRO A 186 -18.77 -30.37 4.53
C PRO A 186 -20.08 -30.13 5.29
N THR A 187 -21.19 -30.11 4.54
CA THR A 187 -22.54 -30.12 5.11
C THR A 187 -22.64 -31.33 6.05
N ARG A 188 -22.87 -31.04 7.34
CA ARG A 188 -23.24 -32.05 8.34
C ARG A 188 -24.66 -32.54 8.10
#